data_AF-A0A0R1KBZ7-F1
#
_entry.id   AF-A0A0R1KBZ7-F1
#
_cell.length_a   1.000
_cell.length_b   1.000
_cell.length_c   1.000
_cell.angle_alpha   90.00
_cell.angle_beta   90.00
_cell.angle_gamma   90.00
#
_symmetry.space_group_name_H-M   'P 1'
#
loop_
_entity.id
_entity.type
_entity.pdbx_description
1 polymer ?
#
loop_
_entity_poly.entity_id
_entity_poly.type
_entity_poly.pdbx_seq_one_letter_code
_entity_poly.pdbx_strand_id
1 'polypeptide(L)' 'MAMITIRVSDDEKKWLNEMAEFHGITLSELMMKYSINELEDEYDEMTAQFAHKRWLEQHKEAEPISKVIKELGFDE' A
#
# COMPACT_ATOMS: atom_id res chain seq x y z
N MET A 1 9.19 -18.16 5.01
CA MET A 1 8.36 -17.42 4.03
C MET A 1 7.07 -18.18 3.81
N ALA A 2 5.95 -17.48 3.69
CA ALA A 2 4.70 -18.08 3.25
C ALA A 2 4.73 -18.31 1.74
N MET A 3 3.99 -19.30 1.24
CA MET A 3 3.90 -19.63 -0.18
C MET A 3 2.44 -19.56 -0.61
N ILE A 4 2.19 -18.88 -1.73
CA ILE A 4 0.87 -18.82 -2.37
C ILE A 4 0.97 -19.58 -3.68
N THR A 5 0.05 -20.52 -3.90
CA THR A 5 -0.03 -21.29 -5.14
C THR A 5 -1.24 -20.82 -5.94
N ILE A 6 -1.00 -20.36 -7.17
CA ILE A 6 -2.03 -19.90 -8.08
C ILE A 6 -2.14 -20.92 -9.21
N ARG A 7 -3.37 -21.37 -9.52
CA ARG A 7 -3.63 -22.25 -10.67
C ARG A 7 -4.07 -21.39 -11.85
N VAL A 8 -3.37 -21.55 -12.96
CA VAL A 8 -3.61 -20.88 -14.24
C VAL A 8 -3.53 -21.90 -15.37
N SER A 9 -4.01 -21.55 -16.56
CA SER A 9 -3.77 -22.31 -17.78
C SER A 9 -2.31 -22.17 -18.24
N ASP A 10 -1.88 -23.06 -19.15
CA ASP A 10 -0.53 -23.01 -19.71
C ASP A 10 -0.29 -21.73 -20.53
N ASP A 11 -1.32 -21.25 -21.25
CA ASP A 11 -1.25 -20.03 -22.04
C ASP A 11 -1.10 -18.78 -21.16
N GLU A 12 -1.88 -18.69 -20.08
CA GLU A 12 -1.76 -17.61 -19.09
C GLU A 12 -0.39 -17.62 -18.41
N LYS A 13 0.12 -18.81 -18.04
CA LYS A 13 1.46 -18.93 -17.45
C LYS A 13 2.53 -18.44 -18.43
N LYS A 14 2.42 -18.78 -19.71
CA LYS A 14 3.38 -18.32 -20.73
C LYS A 14 3.33 -16.79 -20.85
N TRP A 15 2.12 -16.23 -20.98
CA TRP A 15 1.92 -14.80 -21.07
C TRP A 15 2.48 -14.05 -19.84
N LEU A 16 2.24 -14.54 -18.62
CA LEU A 16 2.77 -13.93 -17.40
C LEU A 16 4.30 -13.96 -17.33
N ASN A 17 4.93 -15.04 -17.82
CA ASN A 17 6.40 -15.08 -17.91
C ASN A 17 6.93 -14.07 -18.93
N GLU A 18 6.28 -13.94 -20.09
CA GLU A 18 6.64 -12.92 -21.09
C GLU A 18 6.50 -11.50 -20.51
N MET A 19 5.47 -11.24 -19.71
CA MET A 19 5.32 -9.96 -19.01
C MET A 19 6.41 -9.73 -17.96
N ALA A 20 6.77 -10.75 -17.19
CA ALA A 20 7.84 -10.65 -16.21
C ALA A 20 9.19 -10.34 -16.89
N GLU A 21 9.50 -11.04 -17.98
CA GLU A 21 10.68 -10.78 -18.82
C GLU A 21 10.66 -9.36 -19.42
N PHE A 22 9.51 -8.92 -19.94
CA PHE A 22 9.34 -7.57 -20.46
C PHE A 22 9.62 -6.47 -19.42
N HIS A 23 9.19 -6.70 -18.18
CA HIS A 23 9.46 -5.80 -17.06
C HIS A 23 10.85 -5.99 -16.43
N GLY A 24 11.62 -7.01 -16.85
CA GLY A 24 12.95 -7.31 -16.31
C GLY A 24 12.92 -7.81 -14.86
N ILE A 25 11.81 -8.40 -14.42
CA ILE A 25 11.60 -8.90 -13.05
C ILE A 25 11.20 -10.37 -13.07
N THR A 26 11.22 -11.03 -11.90
CA THR A 26 10.73 -12.40 -11.78
C THR A 26 9.19 -12.46 -11.81
N LEU A 27 8.64 -13.62 -12.20
CA LEU A 27 7.20 -13.86 -12.14
C LEU A 27 6.63 -13.62 -10.73
N SER A 28 7.36 -13.99 -9.68
CA SER A 28 6.91 -13.77 -8.30
C SER A 28 6.84 -12.28 -7.96
N GLU A 29 7.79 -11.47 -8.43
CA GLU A 29 7.77 -10.01 -8.22
C GLU A 29 6.65 -9.35 -9.02
N LEU A 30 6.42 -9.79 -10.26
CA LEU A 30 5.31 -9.33 -11.08
C LEU A 30 3.98 -9.56 -10.36
N MET A 31 3.75 -10.79 -9.88
CA MET A 31 2.53 -11.14 -9.15
C MET A 31 2.41 -10.37 -7.83
N MET A 32 3.50 -10.21 -7.09
CA MET A 32 3.48 -9.44 -5.83
C MET A 32 3.07 -7.98 -6.08
N LYS A 33 3.67 -7.35 -7.09
CA LYS A 33 3.44 -5.96 -7.42
C LYS A 33 1.99 -5.70 -7.82
N TYR A 34 1.47 -6.48 -8.78
CA TYR A 34 0.14 -6.27 -9.37
C TYR A 34 -0.99 -7.00 -8.63
N SER A 35 -0.71 -7.69 -7.52
CA SER A 35 -1.75 -8.33 -6.71
C SER A 35 -1.77 -7.83 -5.28
N ILE A 36 -0.62 -7.80 -4.60
CA ILE A 36 -0.59 -7.45 -3.17
C ILE A 36 -0.31 -5.97 -3.01
N ASN A 37 0.78 -5.47 -3.59
CA ASN A 37 1.20 -4.09 -3.37
C ASN A 37 0.15 -3.08 -3.86
N GLU A 38 -0.42 -3.29 -5.06
CA GLU A 38 -1.48 -2.39 -5.56
C GLU A 38 -2.75 -2.42 -4.69
N LEU A 39 -3.13 -3.58 -4.14
CA LEU A 39 -4.26 -3.67 -3.21
C LEU A 39 -3.95 -2.99 -1.86
N GLU A 40 -2.72 -3.10 -1.39
CA GLU A 40 -2.26 -2.42 -0.17
C GLU A 40 -2.26 -0.89 -0.37
N ASP A 41 -1.75 -0.41 -1.50
CA ASP A 41 -1.74 1.02 -1.84
C ASP A 41 -3.18 1.58 -1.89
N GLU A 42 -4.12 0.87 -2.52
CA GLU A 42 -5.54 1.28 -2.56
C GLU A 42 -6.16 1.29 -1.15
N TYR A 43 -5.87 0.28 -0.34
CA TYR A 43 -6.36 0.18 1.02
C TYR A 43 -5.81 1.30 1.93
N ASP A 44 -4.53 1.63 1.78
CA ASP A 44 -3.87 2.69 2.53
C ASP A 44 -4.45 4.06 2.16
N GLU A 45 -4.67 4.32 0.86
CA GLU A 45 -5.33 5.53 0.40
C GLU A 45 -6.74 5.66 1.00
N MET A 46 -7.54 4.60 0.89
CA MET A 46 -8.89 4.55 1.45
C MET A 46 -8.88 4.85 2.96
N THR A 47 -7.98 4.20 3.70
CA THR A 47 -7.84 4.39 5.15
C THR A 47 -7.47 5.82 5.51
N ALA A 48 -6.54 6.43 4.77
CA ALA A 48 -6.16 7.83 4.96
C ALA A 48 -7.35 8.78 4.70
N GLN A 49 -8.11 8.54 3.62
CA GLN A 49 -9.30 9.33 3.32
C GLN A 49 -10.37 9.22 4.42
N PHE A 50 -10.62 8.03 4.95
CA PHE A 50 -11.56 7.83 6.05
C PHE A 50 -11.11 8.53 7.34
N ALA A 51 -9.83 8.41 7.69
CA ALA A 51 -9.26 9.07 8.86
C ALA A 51 -9.39 10.59 8.75
N HIS A 52 -9.06 11.15 7.58
CA HIS A 52 -9.19 12.57 7.30
C HIS A 52 -10.65 13.05 7.37
N LYS A 53 -11.58 12.33 6.73
CA LYS A 53 -13.01 12.65 6.79
C LYS A 53 -13.53 12.65 8.23
N ARG A 54 -13.18 11.64 9.02
CA ARG A 54 -13.56 11.56 10.43
C ARG A 54 -12.98 12.69 11.26
N TRP A 55 -11.75 13.13 10.97
CA TRP A 55 -11.14 14.27 11.63
C TRP A 55 -11.88 15.58 11.34
N LEU A 56 -12.27 15.82 10.08
CA LEU A 56 -13.09 16.96 9.66
C LEU A 56 -14.48 16.96 10.32
N GLU A 57 -15.16 15.81 10.35
CA GLU A 57 -16.48 15.66 10.98
C GLU A 57 -16.43 15.94 12.49
N GLN A 58 -15.30 15.66 13.15
CA GLN A 58 -15.08 15.96 14.56
C GLN A 58 -14.78 17.45 14.84
N HIS A 59 -14.80 18.33 13.83
CA HIS A 59 -14.53 19.77 13.95
C HIS A 59 -13.21 20.07 14.70
N LYS A 60 -12.22 19.19 14.57
CA LYS A 60 -10.92 19.37 15.21
C LYS A 60 -10.14 20.40 14.41
N GLU A 61 -9.74 21.49 15.05
CA GLU A 61 -8.82 22.46 14.46
C GLU A 61 -7.39 21.90 14.49
N ALA A 62 -6.57 22.32 13.52
CA ALA A 62 -5.15 22.00 13.54
C ALA A 62 -4.50 22.69 14.75
N GLU A 63 -3.89 21.90 15.63
CA GLU A 63 -3.16 22.41 16.78
C GLU A 63 -1.77 22.92 16.33
N PRO A 64 -1.26 23.99 16.95
CA PRO A 64 0.07 24.51 16.62
C PRO A 64 1.16 23.48 16.94
N ILE A 65 2.16 23.36 16.05
CA ILE A 65 3.23 22.38 16.18
C ILE A 65 4.02 22.50 17.49
N SER A 66 4.09 23.72 18.06
CA SER A 66 4.71 23.96 19.36
C SER A 66 4.03 23.18 20.50
N LYS A 67 2.70 23.00 20.44
CA LYS A 67 1.95 22.18 21.42
C LYS A 67 2.28 20.70 21.25
N VAL A 68 2.36 20.23 20.00
CA VAL A 68 2.69 18.84 19.67
C VAL A 68 4.13 18.49 20.09
N ILE A 69 5.10 19.37 19.82
CA ILE A 69 6.51 19.20 20.23
C ILE A 69 6.62 19.05 21.74
N LYS A 70 5.87 19.87 22.49
CA LYS A 70 5.82 19.81 23.95
C LYS A 70 5.15 18.53 24.47
N GLU A 71 4.07 18.07 23.82
CA GLU A 71 3.41 16.80 24.18
C GLU A 71 4.27 15.57 23.89
N LEU A 72 5.12 15.63 22.86
CA LEU A 72 6.04 14.55 22.47
C LEU A 72 7.37 14.59 23.22
N GLY A 73 7.64 15.62 24.03
CA GLY A 73 8.88 15.75 24.82
C GLY A 73 10.12 16.11 24.01
N PHE A 74 9.94 16.84 22.90
CA PHE A 74 11.04 17.36 22.07
C PHE A 74 11.37 18.82 22.37
N ASP A 75 10.89 19.39 23.49
CA ASP A 75 11.29 20.73 23.94
C ASP A 75 12.62 20.67 24.73
N GLU A 76 13.73 20.76 24.01
CA GLU A 76 15.02 21.25 24.55
C GLU A 76 15.24 22.72 24.19
#